data_AF-A0A6N8SEQ2-F1
#
_entry.id   AF-A0A6N8SEQ2-F1
#
_cell.length_a   1.000
_cell.length_b   1.000
_cell.length_c   1.000
_cell.angle_alpha   90.00
_cell.angle_beta   90.00
_cell.angle_gamma   90.00
#
_symmetry.space_group_name_H-M   'P 1'
#
loop_
_entity.id
_entity.type
_entity.pdbx_description
1 polymer ?
#
loop_
_entity_poly.entity_id
_entity_poly.type
_entity_poly.pdbx_seq_one_letter_code
_entity_poly.pdbx_strand_id
1 'polypeptide(L)'
;MTTTTHPTSVRLSKETLALLDRRARETKRSRSFLVEQAVRRHLAAVADPADSAETARRIEHLRTFKGAGTKTHGPLSPDQISELHRDFSGDDE
;
A
#
# COMPACT_ATOMS: atom_id res chain seq x y z
N MET A 1 5.34 -20.47 17.14
CA MET A 1 6.54 -19.60 17.06
C MET A 1 6.47 -18.61 18.21
N THR A 2 7.38 -18.71 19.18
CA THR A 2 7.45 -17.76 20.31
C THR A 2 8.17 -16.50 19.84
N THR A 3 7.44 -15.41 19.64
CA THR A 3 8.02 -14.10 19.37
C THR A 3 8.64 -13.54 20.64
N THR A 4 9.96 -13.61 20.74
CA THR A 4 10.72 -12.99 21.83
C THR A 4 10.49 -11.47 21.81
N THR A 5 9.90 -10.94 22.88
CA THR A 5 9.64 -9.51 23.02
C THR A 5 10.79 -8.87 23.81
N HIS A 6 11.46 -7.87 23.23
CA HIS A 6 12.52 -7.12 23.91
C HIS A 6 11.95 -5.81 24.48
N PRO A 7 11.92 -5.62 25.81
CA PRO A 7 11.39 -4.41 26.40
C PRO A 7 12.27 -3.22 26.00
N THR A 8 11.65 -2.20 25.41
CA THR A 8 12.34 -0.99 24.93
C THR A 8 11.68 0.24 25.56
N SER A 9 12.49 1.11 26.18
CA SER A 9 12.02 2.37 26.75
C SER A 9 12.15 3.49 25.71
N VAL A 10 11.09 4.27 25.51
CA VAL A 10 11.04 5.33 24.50
C VAL A 10 10.55 6.61 25.17
N ARG A 11 11.20 7.74 24.87
CA ARG A 11 10.77 9.06 25.35
C ARG A 11 9.72 9.62 24.39
N LEU A 12 8.56 9.99 24.92
CA LEU A 12 7.48 10.63 24.16
C LEU A 12 7.22 12.03 24.70
N SER A 13 6.80 12.95 23.83
CA SER A 13 6.29 14.24 24.28
C SER A 13 4.98 14.04 25.06
N LYS A 14 4.62 15.01 25.91
CA LYS A 14 3.35 14.99 26.65
C LYS A 14 2.14 14.91 25.72
N GLU A 15 2.20 15.60 24.58
CA GLU A 15 1.15 15.61 23.56
C GLU A 15 0.99 14.23 22.92
N THR A 16 2.10 13.59 22.53
CA THR A 16 2.07 12.24 21.93
C THR A 16 1.56 11.20 22.92
N LEU A 17 1.93 11.31 24.21
CA LEU A 17 1.42 10.43 25.26
C LEU A 17 -0.10 10.57 25.43
N ALA A 18 -0.61 11.81 25.46
CA ALA A 18 -2.05 12.07 25.56
C ALA A 18 -2.83 11.51 24.36
N LEU A 19 -2.28 11.66 23.15
CA LEU A 19 -2.85 11.08 21.93
C LEU A 19 -2.87 9.54 22.01
N LEU A 20 -1.76 8.93 22.44
CA LEU A 20 -1.65 7.47 22.58
C LEU A 20 -2.66 6.93 23.60
N ASP A 21 -2.82 7.61 24.74
CA ASP A 21 -3.80 7.24 25.76
C ASP A 21 -5.24 7.32 25.24
N ARG A 22 -5.57 8.38 24.50
CA ARG A 22 -6.88 8.52 23.86
C ARG A 22 -7.15 7.36 22.88
N ARG A 23 -6.20 7.05 22.00
CA ARG A 23 -6.34 5.96 21.01
C ARG A 23 -6.41 4.58 21.66
N ALA A 24 -5.65 4.35 22.74
CA ALA A 24 -5.72 3.12 23.50
C ALA A 24 -7.12 2.87 24.06
N ARG A 25 -7.78 3.92 24.58
CA ARG A 25 -9.17 3.85 25.07
C ARG A 25 -10.17 3.60 23.94
N GLU A 26 -10.08 4.36 22.84
CA GLU A 26 -10.98 4.24 21.69
C GLU A 26 -10.92 2.84 21.06
N THR A 27 -9.71 2.28 20.92
CA THR A 27 -9.49 0.98 20.25
C THR A 27 -9.55 -0.22 21.21
N LYS A 28 -9.65 0.02 22.52
CA LYS A 28 -9.55 -1.02 23.57
C LYS A 28 -8.27 -1.86 23.44
N ARG A 29 -7.14 -1.22 23.09
CA ARG A 29 -5.82 -1.85 22.94
C ARG A 29 -4.81 -1.25 23.91
N SER A 30 -3.73 -1.99 24.19
CA SER A 30 -2.65 -1.48 25.03
C SER A 30 -1.83 -0.42 24.28
N ARG A 31 -1.22 0.50 25.04
CA ARG A 31 -0.30 1.51 24.48
C ARG A 31 0.87 0.86 23.75
N SER A 32 1.45 -0.18 24.33
CA SER A 32 2.57 -0.93 23.75
C SER A 32 2.19 -1.55 22.41
N PHE A 33 0.97 -2.10 22.28
CA PHE A 33 0.48 -2.65 21.02
C PHE A 33 0.39 -1.56 19.94
N LEU A 34 -0.15 -0.39 20.27
CA LEU A 34 -0.27 0.72 19.32
C LEU A 34 1.11 1.26 18.90
N VAL A 35 2.06 1.35 19.82
CA VAL A 35 3.44 1.74 19.52
C VAL A 35 4.09 0.72 18.60
N GLU A 36 3.96 -0.57 18.88
CA GLU A 36 4.50 -1.65 18.03
C GLU A 36 3.92 -1.61 16.62
N GLN A 37 2.60 -1.42 16.48
CA GLN A 37 1.94 -1.30 15.17
C GLN A 37 2.41 -0.06 14.40
N ALA A 38 2.55 1.09 15.09
CA ALA A 38 3.03 2.31 14.47
C ALA A 38 4.48 2.15 13.98
N VAL A 39 5.36 1.54 14.78
CA VAL A 39 6.75 1.26 14.40
C VAL A 39 6.80 0.32 13.21
N ARG A 40 6.04 -0.78 13.21
CA ARG A 40 5.99 -1.71 12.07
C ARG A 40 5.56 -1.03 10.79
N ARG A 41 4.48 -0.23 10.83
CA ARG A 41 3.97 0.51 9.66
C ARG A 41 4.99 1.53 9.15
N HIS A 42 5.64 2.24 10.07
CA HIS A 42 6.66 3.22 9.70
C HIS A 42 7.88 2.55 9.06
N LEU A 43 8.39 1.48 9.67
CA LEU A 43 9.54 0.74 9.12
C LEU A 43 9.21 0.10 7.78
N ALA A 44 8.00 -0.43 7.58
CA ALA A 44 7.56 -0.92 6.28
C ALA A 44 7.53 0.19 5.22
N ALA A 45 7.14 1.41 5.59
CA ALA A 45 7.14 2.56 4.68
C ALA A 45 8.54 3.14 4.42
N VAL A 46 9.48 2.99 5.36
CA VAL A 46 10.88 3.44 5.23
C VAL A 46 11.74 2.43 4.48
N ALA A 47 11.34 1.15 4.48
CA ALA A 47 12.10 0.05 3.88
C ALA A 47 12.17 0.06 2.35
N ASP A 48 11.72 1.12 1.66
CA ASP A 48 11.70 1.09 0.20
C ASP A 48 12.24 2.34 -0.51
N PRO A 49 13.58 2.48 -0.64
CA PRO A 49 14.19 3.31 -1.68
C PRO A 49 14.05 2.68 -3.08
N ALA A 50 13.74 1.38 -3.21
CA ALA A 50 13.53 0.72 -4.49
C ALA A 50 12.17 1.07 -5.12
N ASP A 51 11.17 1.43 -4.31
CA ASP A 51 9.82 1.82 -4.76
C ASP A 51 9.85 3.09 -5.62
N SER A 52 10.81 3.99 -5.36
CA SER A 52 11.00 5.19 -6.19
C SER A 52 11.50 4.84 -7.59
N ALA A 53 12.41 3.86 -7.69
CA ALA A 53 12.96 3.39 -8.95
C ALA A 53 11.98 2.45 -9.68
N GLU A 54 11.24 1.62 -8.97
CA GLU A 54 10.20 0.77 -9.54
C GLU A 54 8.99 1.58 -10.02
N THR A 55 8.56 2.59 -9.25
CA THR A 55 7.54 3.54 -9.67
C THR A 55 8.01 4.35 -10.87
N ALA A 56 9.27 4.81 -10.89
CA ALA A 56 9.85 5.48 -12.06
C ALA A 56 9.86 4.56 -13.30
N ARG A 57 10.25 3.29 -13.15
CA ARG A 57 10.21 2.28 -14.23
C ARG A 57 8.79 2.02 -14.72
N ARG A 58 7.81 1.90 -13.81
CA ARG A 58 6.39 1.74 -14.19
C ARG A 58 5.84 2.97 -14.92
N ILE A 59 6.18 4.18 -14.46
CA ILE A 59 5.80 5.43 -15.14
C ILE A 59 6.45 5.53 -16.52
N GLU A 60 7.74 5.18 -16.64
CA GLU A 60 8.44 5.13 -17.92
C GLU A 60 7.80 4.11 -18.88
N HIS A 61 7.48 2.91 -18.39
CA HIS A 61 6.80 1.88 -19.15
C HIS A 61 5.42 2.33 -19.63
N LEU A 62 4.62 2.97 -18.76
CA LEU A 62 3.33 3.55 -19.11
C LEU A 62 3.45 4.71 -20.11
N ARG A 63 4.53 5.51 -20.03
CA ARG A 63 4.81 6.56 -21.03
C ARG A 63 5.15 5.95 -22.39
N THR A 64 5.91 4.86 -22.44
CA THR A 64 6.23 4.14 -23.68
C THR A 64 4.98 3.60 -24.37
N PHE A 65 3.99 3.14 -23.61
CA PHE A 65 2.71 2.65 -24.16
C PHE A 65 1.62 3.72 -24.25
N LYS A 66 1.88 4.95 -23.81
CA LYS A 66 0.90 6.03 -23.84
C LYS A 66 0.52 6.33 -25.30
N GLY A 67 -0.72 6.00 -25.64
CA GLY A 67 -1.25 6.20 -26.99
C GLY A 67 -1.00 5.04 -27.96
N ALA A 68 -0.31 3.97 -27.55
CA ALA A 68 -0.18 2.76 -28.37
C ALA A 68 -1.54 2.07 -28.53
N GLY A 69 -2.29 1.90 -27.43
CA GLY A 69 -3.63 1.32 -27.46
C GLY A 69 -4.63 2.11 -28.32
N THR A 70 -4.63 3.43 -28.24
CA THR A 70 -5.53 4.29 -29.05
C THR A 70 -5.12 4.39 -30.52
N LYS A 71 -3.83 4.23 -30.87
CA LYS A 71 -3.39 4.15 -32.28
C LYS A 71 -3.76 2.84 -32.94
N THR A 72 -3.75 1.73 -32.19
CA THR A 72 -4.01 0.39 -32.74
C THR A 72 -5.49 0.02 -32.73
N HIS A 73 -6.25 0.40 -31.69
CA HIS A 73 -7.65 -0.02 -31.52
C HIS A 73 -8.67 1.13 -31.53
N GLY A 74 -8.22 2.39 -31.60
CA GLY A 74 -9.12 3.55 -31.45
C GLY A 74 -9.74 3.64 -30.05
N PRO A 75 -10.71 4.55 -29.83
CA PRO A 75 -11.48 4.58 -28.59
C PRO A 75 -12.45 3.39 -28.54
N LEU A 76 -12.27 2.50 -27.57
CA LEU A 76 -13.18 1.40 -27.32
C LEU A 76 -14.31 1.82 -26.38
N SER A 77 -15.52 1.32 -26.62
CA SER A 77 -16.63 1.46 -25.67
C SER A 77 -16.43 0.53 -24.46
N PRO A 78 -17.08 0.82 -23.31
CA PRO A 78 -17.04 -0.06 -22.15
C PRO A 78 -17.44 -1.51 -22.45
N ASP A 79 -18.39 -1.72 -23.37
CA ASP A 79 -18.86 -3.04 -23.77
C ASP A 79 -17.78 -3.80 -24.56
N GLN A 80 -17.10 -3.12 -25.48
CA GLN A 80 -15.99 -3.70 -26.26
C GLN A 80 -14.79 -4.07 -25.38
N ILE A 81 -14.51 -3.28 -24.33
CA ILE A 81 -13.46 -3.60 -23.35
C ILE A 81 -13.84 -4.87 -22.57
N SER A 82 -15.12 -5.02 -22.23
CA SER A 82 -15.61 -6.17 -21.47
C SER A 82 -15.59 -7.45 -22.31
N GLU A 83 -15.94 -7.37 -23.58
CA GLU A 83 -15.88 -8.47 -24.55
C GLU A 83 -14.42 -8.94 -24.76
N LEU A 84 -13.49 -8.01 -25.02
CA LEU A 84 -12.06 -8.32 -25.13
C LEU A 84 -11.49 -8.96 -23.86
N HIS A 85 -11.93 -8.49 -22.69
CA HIS A 85 -11.51 -9.07 -21.41
C HIS A 85 -12.02 -10.51 -21.28
N ARG A 86 -13.25 -10.78 -21.69
CA ARG A 86 -13.84 -12.13 -21.65
C ARG A 86 -13.10 -13.08 -22.58
N ASP A 87 -12.84 -12.66 -23.82
CA ASP A 87 -12.09 -13.42 -24.83
C ASP A 87 -10.66 -13.73 -24.36
N PHE A 88 -10.01 -12.76 -23.71
CA PHE A 88 -8.65 -12.94 -23.17
C PHE A 88 -8.63 -13.85 -21.94
N SER A 89 -9.64 -13.75 -21.08
CA SER A 89 -9.76 -14.56 -19.86
C SER A 89 -10.15 -16.01 -20.16
N GLY A 90 -10.61 -16.30 -21.39
CA GLY A 90 -11.07 -17.61 -21.80
C GLY A 90 -12.36 -18.04 -21.10
N ASP A 91 -13.19 -17.08 -20.69
CA ASP A 91 -14.39 -17.32 -19.87
C ASP A 91 -15.61 -17.69 -20.74
N ASP A 92 -15.37 -18.66 -21.62
CA ASP A 92 -16.33 -19.44 -22.39
C ASP A 92 -16.17 -20.93 -22.02
N GLU A 93 -16.40 -21.24 -20.74
CA GLU A 93 -17.07 -22.45 -20.16
C GLU A 93 -16.79 -22.59 -18.66
#